data_AF-A0A9E2YXL4-F1
#
_entry.id   AF-A0A9E2YXL4-F1
#
_cell.length_a   1.000
_cell.length_b   1.000
_cell.length_c   1.000
_cell.angle_alpha   90.00
_cell.angle_beta   90.00
_cell.angle_gamma   90.00
#
_symmetry.space_group_name_H-M   'P 1'
#
loop_
_entity.id
_entity.type
_entity.pdbx_description
1 polymer ?
#
loop_
_entity_poly.entity_id
_entity_poly.type
_entity_poly.pdbx_seq_one_letter_code
_entity_poly.pdbx_strand_id
1 'polypeptide(L)'
;VTTDPEDTPDSNGLADIDHFAQFIRGTMAPPRDAALAQTPDAQIGAQLFENIGCSTCHVTTLVTAPPGTALNGGTYIVSAALGNKIIHPFGDFLLHDIGTGDGIVQAGPASTANKLRTAPLWGLHIRSRYMHDLASLTLQDAIDRHKHEAGQARHAFKELTAPAQQQLITFLKSL
;
A
#
# COMPACT_ATOMS: atom_id res chain seq x y z
N VAL A 1 21.38 -8.87 21.21
CA VAL A 1 20.84 -9.66 20.08
C VAL A 1 20.83 -11.10 20.55
N THR A 2 19.66 -11.68 20.75
CA THR A 2 19.55 -13.12 21.02
C THR A 2 19.74 -13.84 19.69
N THR A 3 20.76 -14.69 19.58
CA THR A 3 20.96 -15.57 18.42
C THR A 3 19.87 -16.63 18.43
N ASP A 4 19.10 -16.71 17.34
CA ASP A 4 18.18 -17.82 17.12
C ASP A 4 19.02 -19.06 16.77
N PRO A 5 19.02 -20.12 17.59
CA PRO A 5 19.84 -21.30 17.36
C PRO A 5 19.41 -22.10 16.13
N GLU A 6 18.20 -21.87 15.61
CA GLU A 6 17.70 -22.55 14.41
C GLU A 6 18.05 -21.77 13.11
N ASP A 7 18.31 -20.46 13.19
CA ASP A 7 18.62 -19.60 12.04
C ASP A 7 20.12 -19.67 11.68
N THR A 8 20.56 -20.85 11.24
CA THR A 8 21.97 -21.11 10.86
C THR A 8 22.16 -21.05 9.35
N PRO A 9 23.23 -20.39 8.84
CA PRO A 9 23.48 -20.35 7.40
C PRO A 9 23.73 -21.72 6.77
N ASP A 10 23.11 -21.97 5.62
CA ASP A 10 23.30 -23.17 4.81
C ASP A 10 24.59 -23.12 3.96
N SER A 11 24.75 -24.08 3.04
CA SER A 11 25.89 -24.12 2.10
C SER A 11 25.95 -22.95 1.12
N ASN A 12 24.87 -22.18 0.98
CA ASN A 12 24.81 -20.96 0.17
C ASN A 12 25.12 -19.71 1.00
N GLY A 13 25.38 -19.87 2.30
CA GLY A 13 25.62 -18.77 3.24
C GLY A 13 24.35 -18.00 3.60
N LEU A 14 23.16 -18.59 3.40
CA LEU A 14 21.86 -17.98 3.68
C LEU A 14 21.22 -18.69 4.86
N ALA A 15 20.70 -17.92 5.82
CA ALA A 15 19.93 -18.46 6.93
C ALA A 15 18.45 -18.63 6.53
N ASP A 16 17.65 -19.28 7.38
CA ASP A 16 16.24 -19.55 7.10
C ASP A 16 15.44 -18.27 6.88
N ILE A 17 15.74 -17.21 7.63
CA ILE A 17 15.11 -15.89 7.44
C ILE A 17 15.44 -15.28 6.07
N ASP A 18 16.65 -15.53 5.54
CA ASP A 18 17.06 -15.04 4.23
C ASP A 18 16.27 -15.74 3.12
N HIS A 19 16.12 -17.06 3.22
CA HIS A 19 15.33 -17.87 2.29
C HIS A 19 13.87 -17.43 2.28
N PHE A 20 13.28 -17.24 3.46
CA PHE A 20 11.90 -16.73 3.56
C PHE A 20 11.77 -15.34 2.94
N ALA A 21 12.70 -14.42 3.25
CA ALA A 21 12.68 -13.08 2.68
C ALA A 21 12.86 -13.09 1.15
N GLN A 22 13.69 -13.98 0.60
CA GLN A 22 13.83 -14.18 -0.84
C GLN A 22 12.55 -14.72 -1.47
N PHE A 23 11.93 -15.72 -0.85
CA PHE A 23 10.65 -16.27 -1.31
C PHE A 23 9.56 -15.19 -1.37
N ILE A 24 9.37 -14.42 -0.30
CA ILE A 24 8.39 -13.34 -0.26
C ILE A 24 8.68 -12.26 -1.32
N ARG A 25 9.94 -11.84 -1.47
CA ARG A 25 10.33 -10.87 -2.53
C ARG A 25 10.11 -11.40 -3.94
N GLY A 26 10.13 -12.71 -4.14
CA GLY A 26 9.84 -13.37 -5.42
C GLY A 26 8.35 -13.47 -5.75
N THR A 27 7.46 -13.15 -4.81
CA THR A 27 6.01 -13.18 -5.05
C THR A 27 5.54 -11.99 -5.90
N MET A 28 4.60 -12.24 -6.80
CA MET A 28 3.93 -11.18 -7.56
C MET A 28 2.85 -10.51 -6.70
N ALA A 29 2.56 -9.24 -7.02
CA ALA A 29 1.40 -8.56 -6.48
C ALA A 29 0.10 -9.32 -6.88
N PRO A 30 -0.92 -9.34 -6.00
CA PRO A 30 -2.25 -9.84 -6.36
C PRO A 30 -2.74 -9.21 -7.68
N PRO A 31 -3.31 -10.01 -8.60
CA PRO A 31 -3.78 -9.49 -9.88
C PRO A 31 -4.97 -8.55 -9.66
N ARG A 32 -5.05 -7.51 -10.48
CA ARG A 32 -6.22 -6.62 -10.61
C ARG A 32 -7.37 -7.38 -11.28
N ASP A 33 -8.63 -7.06 -10.94
CA ASP A 33 -9.77 -7.48 -11.77
C ASP A 33 -9.75 -6.70 -13.10
N ALA A 34 -9.20 -7.35 -14.13
CA ALA A 34 -9.03 -6.76 -15.45
C ALA A 34 -10.37 -6.46 -16.15
N ALA A 35 -11.41 -7.26 -15.91
CA ALA A 35 -12.71 -7.04 -16.56
C ALA A 35 -13.39 -5.81 -15.95
N LEU A 36 -13.39 -5.71 -14.62
CA LEU A 36 -13.97 -4.56 -13.93
C LEU A 36 -13.20 -3.27 -14.24
N ALA A 37 -11.87 -3.34 -14.29
CA ALA A 37 -11.00 -2.23 -14.62
C ALA A 37 -11.27 -1.59 -16.00
N GLN A 38 -11.82 -2.35 -16.95
CA GLN A 38 -12.13 -1.88 -18.30
C GLN A 38 -13.54 -1.32 -18.46
N THR A 39 -14.36 -1.37 -17.41
CA THR A 39 -15.69 -0.75 -17.44
C THR A 39 -15.59 0.78 -17.50
N PRO A 40 -16.52 1.47 -18.18
CA PRO A 40 -16.55 2.94 -18.18
C PRO A 40 -16.56 3.53 -16.77
N ASP A 41 -17.27 2.90 -15.84
CA ASP A 41 -17.33 3.35 -14.45
C ASP A 41 -15.99 3.25 -13.73
N ALA A 42 -15.22 2.17 -13.91
CA ALA A 42 -13.90 2.03 -13.33
C ALA A 42 -12.89 3.02 -13.94
N GLN A 43 -13.02 3.33 -15.24
CA GLN A 43 -12.16 4.31 -15.91
C GLN A 43 -12.45 5.74 -15.40
N ILE A 44 -13.72 6.10 -15.26
CA ILE A 44 -14.12 7.38 -14.64
C ILE A 44 -13.67 7.41 -13.17
N GLY A 45 -13.85 6.31 -12.43
CA GLY A 45 -13.40 6.18 -11.05
C GLY A 45 -11.89 6.37 -10.88
N ALA A 46 -11.08 5.85 -11.80
CA ALA A 46 -9.63 6.06 -11.80
C ALA A 46 -9.28 7.54 -11.98
N GLN A 47 -10.00 8.25 -12.86
CA GLN A 47 -9.82 9.69 -13.04
C GLN A 47 -10.25 10.49 -11.79
N LEU A 48 -11.36 10.09 -11.16
CA LEU A 48 -11.84 10.70 -9.91
C LEU A 48 -10.81 10.51 -8.78
N PHE A 49 -10.22 9.32 -8.67
CA PHE A 49 -9.21 9.01 -7.67
C PHE A 49 -8.03 10.00 -7.68
N GLU A 50 -7.56 10.33 -8.88
CA GLU A 50 -6.52 11.35 -9.09
C GLU A 50 -7.05 12.76 -8.75
N ASN A 51 -8.21 13.11 -9.32
CA ASN A 51 -8.73 14.48 -9.27
C ASN A 51 -9.12 14.94 -7.86
N ILE A 52 -9.61 14.03 -7.01
CA ILE A 52 -10.03 14.35 -5.64
C ILE A 52 -8.89 14.21 -4.62
N GLY A 53 -7.69 13.83 -5.07
CA GLY A 53 -6.49 13.78 -4.24
C GLY A 53 -6.25 12.47 -3.49
N CYS A 54 -6.96 11.37 -3.81
CA CYS A 54 -6.65 10.07 -3.21
C CYS A 54 -5.21 9.63 -3.53
N SER A 55 -4.74 9.93 -4.74
CA SER A 55 -3.40 9.59 -5.21
C SER A 55 -2.26 10.35 -4.55
N THR A 56 -2.55 11.35 -3.69
CA THR A 56 -1.52 12.06 -2.93
C THR A 56 -0.75 11.13 -2.00
N CYS A 57 -1.44 10.24 -1.29
CA CYS A 57 -0.81 9.17 -0.50
C CYS A 57 -0.86 7.82 -1.23
N HIS A 58 -1.96 7.55 -1.94
CA HIS A 58 -2.11 6.32 -2.72
C HIS A 58 -1.50 6.43 -4.11
N VAL A 59 -0.21 6.78 -4.17
CA VAL A 59 0.54 7.03 -5.40
C VAL A 59 0.41 5.84 -6.36
N THR A 60 -0.08 6.12 -7.56
CA THR A 60 -0.53 5.08 -8.49
C THR A 60 0.60 4.30 -9.12
N THR A 61 1.78 4.90 -9.29
CA THR A 61 2.92 4.28 -9.94
C THR A 61 4.21 4.63 -9.22
N LEU A 62 5.04 3.62 -8.96
CA LEU A 62 6.42 3.79 -8.47
C LEU A 62 7.38 3.03 -9.37
N VAL A 63 8.65 3.47 -9.39
CA VAL A 63 9.74 2.74 -10.02
C VAL A 63 10.66 2.23 -8.92
N THR A 64 10.90 0.92 -8.88
CA THR A 64 11.84 0.34 -7.91
C THR A 64 13.27 0.80 -8.21
N ALA A 65 14.09 0.88 -7.16
CA ALA A 65 15.47 1.32 -7.28
C ALA A 65 16.27 0.51 -8.33
N PRO A 66 17.30 1.09 -8.97
CA PRO A 66 18.12 0.37 -9.94
C PRO A 66 18.75 -0.91 -9.37
N PRO A 67 18.98 -1.95 -10.20
CA PRO A 67 19.79 -3.09 -9.80
C PRO A 67 21.16 -2.65 -9.29
N GLY A 68 21.67 -3.29 -8.24
CA GLY A 68 22.90 -2.92 -7.57
C GLY A 68 22.77 -1.81 -6.52
N THR A 69 21.59 -1.19 -6.38
CA THR A 69 21.36 -0.21 -5.31
C THR A 69 21.47 -0.88 -3.94
N ALA A 70 22.31 -0.33 -3.07
CA ALA A 70 22.44 -0.73 -1.68
C ALA A 70 21.36 -0.08 -0.81
N LEU A 71 20.54 -0.88 -0.15
CA LEU A 71 19.50 -0.45 0.79
C LEU A 71 19.86 -0.88 2.23
N ASN A 72 19.18 -0.31 3.23
CA ASN A 72 19.31 -0.68 4.64
C ASN A 72 20.78 -0.71 5.14
N GLY A 73 21.55 0.33 4.82
CA GLY A 73 22.97 0.41 5.20
C GLY A 73 23.89 -0.59 4.49
N GLY A 74 23.48 -1.13 3.34
CA GLY A 74 24.26 -2.08 2.56
C GLY A 74 23.96 -3.55 2.85
N THR A 75 23.01 -3.83 3.74
CA THR A 75 22.57 -5.19 4.08
C THR A 75 21.74 -5.85 2.99
N TYR A 76 21.23 -5.07 2.02
CA TYR A 76 20.51 -5.59 0.87
C TYR A 76 20.94 -4.89 -0.41
N ILE A 77 21.22 -5.68 -1.45
CA ILE A 77 21.50 -5.20 -2.80
C ILE A 77 20.32 -5.56 -3.70
N VAL A 78 19.74 -4.56 -4.35
CA VAL A 78 18.60 -4.77 -5.27
C VAL A 78 19.04 -5.65 -6.44
N SER A 79 18.36 -6.78 -6.64
CA SER A 79 18.66 -7.71 -7.74
C SER A 79 18.17 -7.18 -9.10
N ALA A 80 18.69 -7.74 -10.20
CA ALA A 80 18.20 -7.44 -11.54
C ALA A 80 16.70 -7.81 -11.74
N ALA A 81 16.22 -8.81 -11.01
CA ALA A 81 14.82 -9.24 -11.04
C ALA A 81 13.88 -8.20 -10.39
N LEU A 82 14.37 -7.42 -9.42
CA LEU A 82 13.56 -6.46 -8.65
C LEU A 82 13.83 -5.00 -8.98
N GLY A 83 14.96 -4.69 -9.62
CA GLY A 83 15.32 -3.31 -9.94
C GLY A 83 14.70 -2.79 -11.23
N ASN A 84 14.52 -1.46 -11.29
CA ASN A 84 13.94 -0.73 -12.43
C ASN A 84 12.57 -1.28 -12.88
N LYS A 85 11.73 -1.71 -11.93
CA LYS A 85 10.37 -2.19 -12.21
C LYS A 85 9.39 -1.06 -12.01
N ILE A 86 8.56 -0.83 -13.02
CA ILE A 86 7.36 -0.01 -12.88
C ILE A 86 6.33 -0.88 -12.18
N ILE A 87 5.87 -0.42 -11.02
CA ILE A 87 4.86 -1.08 -10.21
C ILE A 87 3.71 -0.11 -9.96
N HIS A 88 2.50 -0.65 -9.76
CA HIS A 88 1.30 0.16 -9.54
C HIS A 88 0.67 -0.07 -8.16
N PRO A 89 1.35 0.25 -7.05
CA PRO A 89 0.91 -0.13 -5.71
C PRO A 89 -0.28 0.65 -5.19
N PHE A 90 -0.57 1.82 -5.77
CA PHE A 90 -1.55 2.77 -5.21
C PHE A 90 -1.23 3.08 -3.74
N GLY A 91 0.03 3.43 -3.49
CA GLY A 91 0.60 3.63 -2.16
C GLY A 91 2.02 4.18 -2.25
N ASP A 92 2.31 5.19 -1.44
CA ASP A 92 3.65 5.78 -1.30
C ASP A 92 4.54 5.08 -0.28
N PHE A 93 3.96 4.18 0.52
CA PHE A 93 4.61 3.48 1.63
C PHE A 93 5.17 4.40 2.73
N LEU A 94 4.74 5.66 2.80
CA LEU A 94 5.16 6.62 3.82
C LEU A 94 4.23 6.57 5.04
N LEU A 95 4.66 7.21 6.14
CA LEU A 95 3.89 7.32 7.37
C LEU A 95 2.99 8.56 7.37
N HIS A 96 1.69 8.35 7.47
CA HIS A 96 0.67 9.40 7.43
C HIS A 96 -0.23 9.38 8.65
N ASP A 97 -0.56 10.57 9.15
CA ASP A 97 -1.61 10.72 10.17
C ASP A 97 -2.95 10.92 9.44
N ILE A 98 -3.76 9.86 9.42
CA ILE A 98 -5.13 9.90 8.91
C ILE A 98 -6.17 9.81 10.03
N GLY A 99 -5.76 10.03 11.28
CA GLY A 99 -6.63 10.01 12.46
C GLY A 99 -7.03 8.61 12.94
N THR A 100 -6.28 7.59 12.54
CA THR A 100 -6.46 6.20 12.98
C THR A 100 -5.18 5.62 13.58
N GLY A 101 -4.37 6.44 14.26
CA GLY A 101 -3.20 5.99 15.03
C GLY A 101 -3.50 4.86 16.01
N ASP A 102 -2.54 3.96 16.24
CA ASP A 102 -2.59 2.96 17.32
C ASP A 102 -1.86 3.41 18.59
N GLY A 103 -1.22 4.59 18.56
CA GLY A 103 -0.47 5.17 19.67
C GLY A 103 0.95 4.61 19.81
N ILE A 104 1.40 3.73 18.90
CA ILE A 104 2.71 3.10 18.95
C ILE A 104 3.71 3.96 18.17
N VAL A 105 4.68 4.52 18.90
CA VAL A 105 5.78 5.31 18.32
C VAL A 105 6.58 4.41 17.37
N GLN A 106 6.57 4.75 16.08
CA GLN A 106 7.42 4.14 15.07
C GLN A 106 8.85 4.71 15.16
N ALA A 107 9.81 4.11 14.46
CA ALA A 107 11.19 4.60 14.40
C ALA A 107 11.24 6.10 14.01
N GLY A 108 11.49 6.96 15.00
CA GLY A 108 11.37 8.42 14.83
C GLY A 108 10.91 9.15 16.11
N PRO A 109 10.47 10.42 15.98
CA PRO A 109 9.98 11.21 17.11
C PRO A 109 8.61 10.70 17.62
N ALA A 110 8.23 11.07 18.84
CA ALA A 110 6.96 10.67 19.46
C ALA A 110 5.71 10.99 18.62
N SER A 111 5.78 11.95 17.70
CA SER A 111 4.69 12.30 16.79
C SER A 111 4.34 11.19 15.78
N THR A 112 5.18 10.18 15.60
CA THR A 112 4.88 9.02 14.75
C THR A 112 3.85 8.07 15.34
N ALA A 113 3.52 8.20 16.64
CA ALA A 113 2.53 7.37 17.32
C ALA A 113 1.14 7.38 16.66
N ASN A 114 0.81 8.47 15.96
CA ASN A 114 -0.48 8.61 15.27
C ASN A 114 -0.40 8.32 13.76
N LYS A 115 0.77 7.90 13.26
CA LYS A 115 1.02 7.72 11.84
C LYS A 115 1.03 6.25 11.47
N LEU A 116 0.35 5.91 10.39
CA LEU A 116 0.34 4.58 9.81
C LEU A 116 0.97 4.61 8.43
N ARG A 117 1.64 3.51 8.07
CA ARG A 117 2.19 3.34 6.73
C ARG A 117 1.05 3.19 5.74
N THR A 118 1.05 3.96 4.64
CA THR A 118 0.09 3.76 3.55
C THR A 118 0.22 2.34 3.01
N ALA A 119 -0.86 1.56 3.14
CA ALA A 119 -0.92 0.22 2.57
C ALA A 119 -1.10 0.30 1.04
N PRO A 120 -0.44 -0.55 0.25
CA PRO A 120 -0.74 -0.64 -1.18
C PRO A 120 -2.18 -1.14 -1.36
N LEU A 121 -2.90 -0.63 -2.35
CA LEU A 121 -4.26 -1.07 -2.66
C LEU A 121 -4.31 -2.31 -3.56
N TRP A 122 -3.19 -3.01 -3.76
CA TRP A 122 -3.18 -4.29 -4.46
C TRP A 122 -4.05 -5.34 -3.77
N GLY A 123 -4.94 -5.96 -4.55
CA GLY A 123 -5.86 -6.97 -4.07
C GLY A 123 -6.85 -6.41 -3.06
N LEU A 124 -7.25 -5.14 -3.18
CA LEU A 124 -8.24 -4.53 -2.31
C LEU A 124 -9.60 -5.24 -2.42
N HIS A 125 -9.95 -5.71 -3.62
CA HIS A 125 -11.19 -6.43 -3.92
C HIS A 125 -11.32 -7.82 -3.26
N ILE A 126 -10.20 -8.43 -2.86
CA ILE A 126 -10.20 -9.72 -2.13
C ILE A 126 -10.16 -9.55 -0.61
N ARG A 127 -10.16 -8.31 -0.10
CA ARG A 127 -10.23 -8.02 1.34
C ARG A 127 -11.67 -7.85 1.79
N SER A 128 -12.01 -8.44 2.94
CA SER A 128 -13.33 -8.31 3.58
C SER A 128 -13.38 -7.26 4.69
N ARG A 129 -12.21 -6.73 5.09
CA ARG A 129 -12.04 -5.72 6.14
C ARG A 129 -10.91 -4.77 5.75
N TYR A 130 -11.05 -3.50 6.14
CA TYR A 130 -10.14 -2.43 5.75
C TYR A 130 -9.58 -1.68 6.96
N MET A 131 -8.56 -0.86 6.70
CA MET A 131 -7.74 -0.15 7.68
C MET A 131 -6.87 -1.09 8.53
N HIS A 132 -5.91 -0.54 9.26
CA HIS A 132 -4.98 -1.32 10.08
C HIS A 132 -5.67 -2.08 11.23
N ASP A 133 -6.83 -1.60 11.69
CA ASP A 133 -7.60 -2.17 12.80
C ASP A 133 -8.74 -3.10 12.35
N LEU A 134 -8.90 -3.32 11.04
CA LEU A 134 -9.92 -4.19 10.45
C LEU A 134 -11.38 -3.84 10.85
N ALA A 135 -11.61 -2.61 11.30
CA ALA A 135 -12.91 -2.16 11.80
C ALA A 135 -13.85 -1.65 10.70
N SER A 136 -13.33 -1.36 9.49
CA SER A 136 -14.14 -0.95 8.35
C SER A 136 -14.57 -2.17 7.53
N LEU A 137 -15.88 -2.32 7.31
CA LEU A 137 -16.47 -3.45 6.57
C LEU A 137 -16.78 -3.10 5.11
N THR A 138 -16.78 -1.82 4.77
CA THR A 138 -16.95 -1.34 3.40
C THR A 138 -15.85 -0.35 3.03
N LEU A 139 -15.60 -0.20 1.73
CA LEU A 139 -14.70 0.84 1.21
C LEU A 139 -15.19 2.24 1.57
N GLN A 140 -16.51 2.45 1.58
CA GLN A 140 -17.12 3.70 2.01
C GLN A 140 -16.75 4.02 3.47
N ASP A 141 -16.93 3.05 4.38
CA ASP A 141 -16.56 3.23 5.79
C ASP A 141 -15.06 3.48 5.97
N ALA A 142 -14.22 2.85 5.15
CA ALA A 142 -12.78 3.09 5.15
C ALA A 142 -12.46 4.53 4.73
N ILE A 143 -13.03 5.00 3.61
CA ILE A 143 -12.87 6.38 3.12
C ILE A 143 -13.36 7.38 4.17
N ASP A 144 -14.53 7.15 4.78
CA ASP A 144 -15.10 8.04 5.80
C ASP A 144 -14.22 8.24 7.03
N ARG A 145 -13.38 7.25 7.36
CA ARG A 145 -12.46 7.31 8.49
C ARG A 145 -11.18 8.06 8.20
N HIS A 146 -10.86 8.37 6.94
CA HIS A 146 -9.70 9.19 6.59
C HIS A 146 -9.89 10.63 7.10
N LYS A 147 -9.06 11.03 8.07
CA LYS A 147 -9.05 12.38 8.68
C LYS A 147 -7.70 13.05 8.46
N HIS A 148 -7.47 14.18 9.11
CA HIS A 148 -6.19 14.88 9.16
C HIS A 148 -5.56 15.07 7.78
N GLU A 149 -4.39 14.46 7.49
CA GLU A 149 -3.68 14.62 6.22
C GLU A 149 -4.54 14.18 5.01
N ALA A 150 -5.42 13.19 5.19
CA ALA A 150 -6.34 12.70 4.15
C ALA A 150 -7.74 13.37 4.20
N GLY A 151 -7.94 14.35 5.08
CA GLY A 151 -9.24 14.97 5.32
C GLY A 151 -9.82 15.70 4.11
N GLN A 152 -8.96 16.33 3.29
CA GLN A 152 -9.39 17.01 2.06
C GLN A 152 -9.92 16.02 1.02
N ALA A 153 -9.18 14.93 0.77
CA ALA A 153 -9.62 13.90 -0.19
C ALA A 153 -10.92 13.23 0.25
N ARG A 154 -11.08 12.95 1.56
CA ARG A 154 -12.36 12.48 2.11
C ARG A 154 -13.49 13.49 1.87
N HIS A 155 -13.25 14.79 2.11
CA HIS A 155 -14.27 15.81 1.89
C HIS A 155 -14.69 15.87 0.42
N ALA A 156 -13.73 15.94 -0.50
CA ALA A 156 -13.98 15.95 -1.93
C ALA A 156 -14.77 14.70 -2.38
N PHE A 157 -14.46 13.53 -1.82
CA PHE A 157 -15.28 12.32 -2.05
C PHE A 157 -16.74 12.50 -1.61
N LYS A 158 -16.98 13.12 -0.45
CA LYS A 158 -18.36 13.38 0.05
C LYS A 158 -19.14 14.37 -0.82
N GLU A 159 -18.45 15.26 -1.50
CA GLU A 159 -19.05 16.25 -2.41
C GLU A 159 -19.38 15.67 -3.80
N LEU A 160 -18.83 14.50 -4.13
CA LEU A 160 -19.19 13.79 -5.36
C LEU A 160 -20.68 13.42 -5.35
N THR A 161 -21.26 13.40 -6.55
CA THR A 161 -22.61 12.84 -6.73
C THR A 161 -22.59 11.33 -6.43
N ALA A 162 -23.74 10.77 -6.05
CA ALA A 162 -23.83 9.33 -5.77
C ALA A 162 -23.31 8.43 -6.92
N PRO A 163 -23.58 8.73 -8.21
CA PRO A 163 -22.96 7.99 -9.32
C PRO A 163 -21.43 8.10 -9.33
N ALA A 164 -20.86 9.28 -9.10
CA ALA A 164 -19.41 9.48 -9.10
C ALA A 164 -18.74 8.78 -7.90
N GLN A 165 -19.36 8.78 -6.73
CA GLN A 165 -18.91 7.96 -5.60
C GLN A 165 -18.87 6.49 -5.97
N GLN A 166 -19.95 5.98 -6.58
CA GLN A 166 -20.02 4.58 -7.00
C GLN A 166 -18.97 4.23 -8.05
N GLN A 167 -18.67 5.14 -8.99
CA GLN A 167 -17.61 4.97 -9.98
C GLN A 167 -16.23 4.86 -9.33
N LEU A 168 -15.92 5.71 -8.33
CA LEU A 168 -14.69 5.57 -7.55
C LEU A 168 -14.65 4.23 -6.82
N ILE A 169 -15.73 3.83 -6.16
CA ILE A 169 -15.82 2.53 -5.48
C ILE A 169 -15.63 1.37 -6.47
N THR A 170 -16.17 1.46 -7.68
CA THR A 170 -16.00 0.45 -8.74
C THR A 170 -14.53 0.38 -9.17
N PHE A 171 -13.85 1.52 -9.32
CA PHE A 171 -12.40 1.54 -9.56
C PHE A 171 -11.64 0.85 -8.42
N LEU A 172 -11.90 1.20 -7.16
CA LEU A 172 -11.25 0.59 -6.01
C LEU A 172 -11.51 -0.93 -5.91
N LYS A 173 -12.72 -1.37 -6.27
CA LYS A 173 -13.06 -2.81 -6.37
C LYS A 173 -12.40 -3.52 -7.54
N SER A 174 -11.80 -2.79 -8.48
CA SER A 174 -10.97 -3.43 -9.49
C SER A 174 -9.57 -3.73 -8.97
N LEU A 175 -9.09 -3.01 -7.94
CA LEU A 175 -7.72 -3.09 -7.42
C LEU A 175 -7.49 -4.31 -6.53
#